data_AF-A0A1J5H962-F1
#
_entry.id   AF-A0A1J5H962-F1
#
_cell.length_a   1.000
_cell.length_b   1.000
_cell.length_c   1.000
_cell.angle_alpha   90.00
_cell.angle_beta   90.00
_cell.angle_gamma   90.00
#
_symmetry.space_group_name_H-M   'P 1'
#
loop_
_entity.id
_entity.type
_entity.pdbx_description
1 polymer ?
#
loop_
_entity_poly.entity_id
_entity_poly.type
_entity_poly.pdbx_seq_one_letter_code
_entity_poly.pdbx_strand_id
1 'polypeptide(L)'
;MSSSHHSKHRKITVISSALALLVFTMSAFLIQATANKGSAVLTRADMKHSHNFYASVLHNNDAAARQNRQIYLVRVDDADYQLYDSADEEQAADENVIYLPEKQGMMSECLYIGPDEPTFAGEVVSVTVPESIGPDQVFDVVVEVLNTGDIAWFRNNYCENQVSVNLGTFAEEGRSSIFGSSEYAVSGWLNDSRIEMTEAVVYPEDIATFKFSSKSNWENVWYKEYFAPVAEGVRWMDEALAEVDIKMGITDDVDAGIMDIVSFSTKSSDLEGEKWIHADLSDQEMQLYVGETMIWSLPMSSGAWDTPTPTGTYYILNKQELRIGGAWPHYYMPNWMGFTSVGHGLHALPYLANDGGAFWYEALEHIGTPVSHGCIRQLPDDSEKVFAFSEVGTKLVIEK
;
A
#
# COMPACT_ATOMS: atom_id res chain seq x y z
N MET A 1 41.38 46.32 -19.11
CA MET A 1 41.80 47.72 -19.36
C MET A 1 40.75 48.40 -20.25
N SER A 2 40.68 49.75 -20.28
CA SER A 2 39.81 50.66 -21.08
C SER A 2 38.76 50.06 -22.03
N SER A 3 37.47 50.44 -22.02
CA SER A 3 36.78 51.63 -21.50
C SER A 3 37.10 52.98 -22.19
N SER A 4 36.13 53.46 -22.98
CA SER A 4 35.57 54.84 -23.10
C SER A 4 34.46 54.82 -24.20
N HIS A 5 33.23 55.36 -24.14
CA HIS A 5 32.41 56.14 -23.17
C HIS A 5 32.29 57.68 -23.41
N HIS A 6 31.35 58.11 -24.26
CA HIS A 6 30.75 59.47 -24.28
C HIS A 6 29.34 59.47 -24.95
N SER A 7 28.40 60.40 -24.72
CA SER A 7 27.82 60.99 -23.47
C SER A 7 26.95 62.23 -23.80
N LYS A 8 25.69 62.28 -23.29
CA LYS A 8 24.87 63.45 -22.81
C LYS A 8 23.37 63.04 -22.73
N HIS A 9 22.63 63.11 -21.61
CA HIS A 9 22.23 64.23 -20.71
C HIS A 9 21.09 65.10 -21.29
N ARG A 10 19.98 65.48 -20.62
CA ARG A 10 19.39 65.42 -19.23
C ARG A 10 17.83 65.42 -19.37
N LYS A 11 16.87 65.38 -18.40
CA LYS A 11 16.69 65.36 -16.91
C LYS A 11 15.28 64.64 -16.66
N ILE A 12 14.71 64.19 -15.52
CA ILE A 12 14.52 64.56 -14.08
C ILE A 12 13.63 65.82 -13.89
N THR A 13 12.47 65.85 -13.18
CA THR A 13 12.17 65.39 -11.79
C THR A 13 10.68 65.03 -11.51
N VAL A 14 10.47 63.91 -10.78
CA VAL A 14 9.50 63.51 -9.69
C VAL A 14 8.44 64.56 -9.20
N ILE A 15 7.17 64.22 -8.83
CA ILE A 15 6.66 63.82 -7.47
C ILE A 15 5.15 63.40 -7.40
N SER A 16 4.85 62.35 -6.60
CA SER A 16 3.64 61.97 -5.78
C SER A 16 2.16 61.95 -6.28
N SER A 17 1.58 60.74 -6.22
CA SER A 17 0.32 60.26 -5.56
C SER A 17 -0.86 61.19 -5.20
N ALA A 18 -2.12 60.78 -5.50
CA ALA A 18 -3.16 60.39 -4.49
C ALA A 18 -4.59 60.10 -5.06
N LEU A 19 -5.30 59.22 -4.34
CA LEU A 19 -6.67 58.67 -4.47
C LEU A 19 -7.86 59.66 -4.28
N ALA A 20 -9.00 59.53 -5.00
CA ALA A 20 -10.36 59.93 -4.55
C ALA A 20 -11.54 59.46 -5.45
N LEU A 21 -12.75 59.45 -4.86
CA LEU A 21 -13.97 58.67 -5.16
C LEU A 21 -15.16 59.46 -5.80
N LEU A 22 -16.03 58.79 -6.60
CA LEU A 22 -17.49 59.06 -6.89
C LEU A 22 -17.92 60.47 -7.46
N VAL A 23 -19.12 60.75 -8.03
CA VAL A 23 -20.55 60.41 -7.74
C VAL A 23 -21.46 60.45 -9.02
N PHE A 24 -22.51 59.57 -9.09
CA PHE A 24 -23.82 59.57 -9.84
C PHE A 24 -24.16 60.57 -10.99
N THR A 25 -24.91 60.16 -12.04
CA THR A 25 -26.40 60.01 -12.02
C THR A 25 -27.02 59.19 -13.20
N MET A 26 -28.34 58.91 -13.13
CA MET A 26 -29.22 58.08 -14.00
C MET A 26 -29.43 58.62 -15.46
N SER A 27 -30.03 57.92 -16.44
CA SER A 27 -31.23 57.05 -16.40
C SER A 27 -31.45 56.11 -17.62
N ALA A 28 -32.17 54.99 -17.41
CA ALA A 28 -33.09 54.25 -18.33
C ALA A 28 -32.64 53.90 -19.78
N PHE A 29 -32.85 52.71 -20.37
CA PHE A 29 -33.62 51.47 -20.06
C PHE A 29 -33.01 50.31 -20.95
N LEU A 30 -33.54 49.10 -21.24
CA LEU A 30 -34.81 48.36 -21.07
C LEU A 30 -34.53 46.83 -21.23
N ILE A 31 -35.27 45.90 -20.57
CA ILE A 31 -35.34 44.43 -20.84
C ILE A 31 -34.02 43.61 -20.64
N GLN A 32 -33.93 42.39 -20.06
CA GLN A 32 -34.91 41.41 -19.54
C GLN A 32 -34.37 40.67 -18.28
N ALA A 33 -35.31 40.18 -17.43
CA ALA A 33 -35.31 38.98 -16.55
C ALA A 33 -34.04 38.39 -15.87
N THR A 34 -34.08 37.79 -14.67
CA THR A 34 -34.99 37.89 -13.49
C THR A 34 -34.34 37.14 -12.31
N ALA A 35 -33.95 37.84 -11.23
CA ALA A 35 -33.74 37.25 -9.90
C ALA A 35 -33.65 38.36 -8.84
N ASN A 36 -34.61 38.46 -7.91
CA ASN A 36 -34.49 39.43 -6.81
C ASN A 36 -35.26 39.03 -5.53
N LYS A 37 -34.48 38.51 -4.57
CA LYS A 37 -34.51 38.77 -3.11
C LYS A 37 -35.85 38.88 -2.36
N GLY A 38 -35.98 38.03 -1.34
CA GLY A 38 -36.99 38.10 -0.28
C GLY A 38 -36.40 37.88 1.14
N SER A 39 -35.22 38.42 1.45
CA SER A 39 -34.63 38.32 2.79
C SER A 39 -35.43 39.13 3.82
N ALA A 40 -36.32 38.46 4.56
CA ALA A 40 -37.13 39.08 5.61
C ALA A 40 -36.37 39.21 6.94
N VAL A 41 -36.63 40.29 7.67
CA VAL A 41 -35.90 40.67 8.89
C VAL A 41 -36.46 39.97 10.13
N LEU A 42 -35.58 39.41 10.98
CA LEU A 42 -35.91 38.94 12.32
C LEU A 42 -36.39 40.10 13.22
N THR A 43 -37.61 40.00 13.75
CA THR A 43 -38.13 40.93 14.78
C THR A 43 -37.85 40.42 16.19
N ARG A 44 -37.63 41.35 17.14
CA ARG A 44 -37.00 41.09 18.44
C ARG A 44 -37.98 40.65 19.55
N ALA A 45 -38.81 39.66 19.26
CA ALA A 45 -39.58 38.86 20.22
C ALA A 45 -39.84 37.49 19.57
N ASP A 46 -39.59 36.34 20.20
CA ASP A 46 -39.29 36.11 21.62
C ASP A 46 -37.91 35.47 21.88
N MET A 47 -36.94 36.29 22.29
CA MET A 47 -35.71 35.79 22.94
C MET A 47 -36.01 35.34 24.38
N LYS A 48 -36.69 34.20 24.57
CA LYS A 48 -37.07 33.77 25.93
C LYS A 48 -37.30 32.28 26.18
N HIS A 49 -36.37 31.43 25.75
CA HIS A 49 -35.63 30.49 26.63
C HIS A 49 -34.46 29.90 25.81
N SER A 50 -33.26 29.82 26.39
CA SER A 50 -32.04 29.47 25.68
C SER A 50 -31.48 28.13 26.15
N HIS A 51 -31.62 27.10 25.31
CA HIS A 51 -30.69 25.98 25.27
C HIS A 51 -30.23 25.76 23.82
N ASN A 52 -29.05 25.18 23.66
CA ASN A 52 -28.31 25.21 22.39
C ASN A 52 -28.83 24.14 21.43
N PHE A 53 -28.77 24.41 20.12
CA PHE A 53 -27.88 23.70 19.18
C PHE A 53 -27.87 24.41 17.82
N TYR A 54 -26.71 24.45 17.15
CA TYR A 54 -26.56 24.87 15.76
C TYR A 54 -25.70 23.80 15.07
N ALA A 55 -26.28 23.09 14.10
CA ALA A 55 -25.55 22.26 13.15
C ALA A 55 -25.51 23.01 11.81
N SER A 56 -24.36 23.56 11.42
CA SER A 56 -24.26 24.41 10.24
C SER A 56 -22.87 24.43 9.60
N VAL A 57 -22.49 23.35 8.90
CA VAL A 57 -21.42 23.38 7.89
C VAL A 57 -21.85 22.59 6.65
N LEU A 58 -22.50 23.28 5.71
CA LEU A 58 -22.54 22.88 4.30
C LEU A 58 -22.44 24.13 3.43
N HIS A 59 -21.29 24.34 2.82
CA HIS A 59 -21.15 25.06 1.55
C HIS A 59 -20.04 24.39 0.73
N ASN A 60 -20.20 24.40 -0.59
CA ASN A 60 -19.43 23.55 -1.51
C ASN A 60 -18.06 24.14 -1.86
N ASN A 61 -17.19 23.28 -2.40
CA ASN A 61 -16.96 23.28 -3.85
C ASN A 61 -16.57 21.88 -4.37
N ASP A 62 -17.05 21.59 -5.59
CA ASP A 62 -16.56 20.64 -6.60
C ASP A 62 -16.37 19.13 -6.28
N ALA A 63 -16.00 18.41 -7.35
CA ALA A 63 -15.71 16.97 -7.46
C ALA A 63 -16.89 15.97 -7.21
N ALA A 64 -17.69 15.80 -8.27
CA ALA A 64 -18.47 14.63 -8.76
C ALA A 64 -18.82 13.38 -7.91
N ALA A 65 -18.08 12.96 -6.88
CA ALA A 65 -18.28 11.69 -6.17
C ALA A 65 -19.55 11.62 -5.26
N ARG A 66 -20.33 12.70 -5.21
CA ARG A 66 -21.33 12.92 -4.13
C ARG A 66 -22.74 12.36 -4.39
N GLN A 67 -22.98 11.51 -5.39
CA GLN A 67 -24.36 11.17 -5.77
C GLN A 67 -25.10 10.19 -4.84
N ASN A 68 -24.42 9.40 -4.01
CA ASN A 68 -25.06 8.51 -3.01
C ASN A 68 -24.94 9.04 -1.56
N ARG A 69 -25.37 10.29 -1.29
CA ARG A 69 -25.45 10.85 0.09
C ARG A 69 -26.69 11.70 0.36
N GLN A 70 -27.86 11.08 0.53
CA GLN A 70 -28.99 11.65 1.28
C GLN A 70 -29.73 10.57 2.09
N ILE A 71 -29.15 10.19 3.24
CA ILE A 71 -29.91 9.53 4.33
C ILE A 71 -30.08 10.59 5.42
N TYR A 72 -31.32 11.02 5.67
CA TYR A 72 -31.64 12.02 6.69
C TYR A 72 -32.07 11.33 7.99
N LEU A 73 -31.10 11.12 8.89
CA LEU A 73 -31.34 10.59 10.23
C LEU A 73 -32.05 11.64 11.11
N VAL A 74 -33.37 11.50 11.27
CA VAL A 74 -34.18 12.37 12.13
C VAL A 74 -34.20 11.84 13.56
N ARG A 75 -33.58 12.59 14.47
CA ARG A 75 -33.64 12.35 15.91
C ARG A 75 -35.05 12.68 16.44
N VAL A 76 -35.68 11.72 17.12
CA VAL A 76 -37.01 11.88 17.72
C VAL A 76 -36.85 12.03 19.24
N ASP A 77 -36.81 13.27 19.73
CA ASP A 77 -36.67 13.57 21.16
C ASP A 77 -38.03 13.52 21.90
N ASP A 78 -38.04 12.78 23.02
CA ASP A 78 -39.01 12.74 24.12
C ASP A 78 -40.54 12.55 23.85
N ALA A 79 -40.97 11.31 24.13
CA ALA A 79 -42.08 10.91 25.01
C ALA A 79 -43.54 11.37 24.78
N ASP A 80 -43.84 12.54 24.22
CA ASP A 80 -45.18 13.16 24.26
C ASP A 80 -45.62 13.69 22.89
N TYR A 81 -45.68 12.80 21.88
CA TYR A 81 -46.36 13.09 20.61
C TYR A 81 -47.40 12.04 20.25
N GLN A 82 -48.60 12.50 19.88
CA GLN A 82 -49.64 11.65 19.33
C GLN A 82 -49.33 11.30 17.87
N LEU A 83 -49.73 10.09 17.47
CA LEU A 83 -49.79 9.71 16.07
C LEU A 83 -50.68 10.70 15.32
N TYR A 84 -50.13 11.38 14.31
CA TYR A 84 -50.92 12.11 13.33
C TYR A 84 -51.59 11.12 12.36
N ASP A 85 -52.60 10.41 12.86
CA ASP A 85 -53.53 9.62 12.06
C ASP A 85 -54.53 10.57 11.36
N SER A 86 -54.04 11.32 10.36
CA SER A 86 -54.88 11.97 9.33
C SER A 86 -54.05 12.28 8.09
N ALA A 87 -54.55 11.83 6.94
CA ALA A 87 -53.98 12.05 5.62
C ALA A 87 -53.68 13.51 5.26
N ASP A 88 -52.47 13.74 4.75
CA ASP A 88 -52.25 14.49 3.50
C ASP A 88 -51.22 13.68 2.67
N GLU A 89 -51.67 13.02 1.60
CA GLU A 89 -50.88 12.04 0.82
C GLU A 89 -49.73 12.66 -0.01
N GLU A 90 -49.53 13.99 0.08
CA GLU A 90 -48.54 14.74 -0.71
C GLU A 90 -47.23 15.04 0.07
N GLN A 91 -47.12 14.65 1.36
CA GLN A 91 -45.90 14.84 2.17
C GLN A 91 -45.28 13.55 2.73
N ALA A 92 -45.90 12.39 2.52
CA ALA A 92 -45.31 11.07 2.84
C ALA A 92 -44.47 10.50 1.67
N ALA A 93 -43.95 11.37 0.79
CA ALA A 93 -43.41 11.02 -0.52
C ALA A 93 -41.88 11.22 -0.65
N ASP A 94 -41.14 11.24 0.46
CA ASP A 94 -39.68 11.14 0.47
C ASP A 94 -39.26 9.73 0.91
N GLU A 95 -39.01 8.85 -0.06
CA GLU A 95 -38.67 7.43 0.14
C GLU A 95 -37.31 7.25 0.85
N ASN A 96 -36.56 8.32 1.12
CA ASN A 96 -35.21 8.32 1.69
C ASN A 96 -35.17 8.54 3.22
N VAL A 97 -36.32 8.65 3.91
CA VAL A 97 -36.38 8.95 5.36
C VAL A 97 -36.70 7.71 6.19
N ILE A 98 -35.66 7.14 6.82
CA ILE A 98 -35.81 6.02 7.77
C ILE A 98 -35.98 6.55 9.19
N TYR A 99 -37.14 6.29 9.79
CA TYR A 99 -37.42 6.61 11.19
C TYR A 99 -36.97 5.47 12.12
N LEU A 100 -36.06 5.76 13.04
CA LEU A 100 -35.56 4.81 14.04
C LEU A 100 -36.23 5.04 15.40
N PRO A 101 -36.99 4.08 15.95
CA PRO A 101 -37.41 4.15 17.34
C PRO A 101 -36.22 3.84 18.26
N GLU A 102 -36.01 4.65 19.29
CA GLU A 102 -34.90 4.59 20.27
C GLU A 102 -34.76 3.24 21.05
N LYS A 103 -35.64 2.26 20.80
CA LYS A 103 -35.76 1.01 21.56
C LYS A 103 -34.81 -0.12 21.16
N GLN A 104 -33.97 0.08 20.14
CA GLN A 104 -32.83 -0.80 19.85
C GLN A 104 -31.60 0.08 19.63
N GLY A 105 -30.53 -0.18 20.38
CA GLY A 105 -29.31 0.65 20.42
C GLY A 105 -28.40 0.49 19.21
N MET A 106 -28.95 0.49 17.99
CA MET A 106 -28.16 0.49 16.76
C MET A 106 -27.57 1.87 16.53
N MET A 107 -26.27 1.92 16.23
CA MET A 107 -25.59 3.16 15.85
C MET A 107 -25.94 3.49 14.40
N SER A 108 -26.04 4.79 14.09
CA SER A 108 -26.36 5.33 12.76
C SER A 108 -25.45 4.77 11.66
N GLU A 109 -24.18 4.61 11.99
CA GLU A 109 -23.09 4.10 11.17
C GLU A 109 -23.32 2.64 10.75
N CYS A 110 -23.97 1.83 11.60
CA CYS A 110 -24.30 0.43 11.27
C CYS A 110 -25.40 0.29 10.22
N LEU A 111 -26.12 1.38 9.90
CA LEU A 111 -27.15 1.43 8.86
C LEU A 111 -26.60 1.89 7.50
N TYR A 112 -25.28 1.97 7.36
CA TYR A 112 -24.62 2.12 6.07
C TYR A 112 -24.99 0.96 5.12
N ILE A 113 -25.28 1.30 3.87
CA ILE A 113 -25.60 0.35 2.79
C ILE A 113 -24.53 0.55 1.71
N GLY A 114 -23.73 -0.50 1.47
CA GLY A 114 -22.75 -0.54 0.39
C GLY A 114 -23.40 -0.84 -0.98
N PRO A 115 -22.59 -0.97 -2.05
CA PRO A 115 -23.07 -1.51 -3.33
C PRO A 115 -23.47 -2.99 -3.21
N ASP A 116 -24.30 -3.48 -4.14
CA ASP A 116 -24.80 -4.87 -4.15
C ASP A 116 -23.68 -5.92 -4.30
N GLU A 117 -22.60 -5.59 -5.02
CA GLU A 117 -21.43 -6.44 -5.28
C GLU A 117 -20.17 -5.66 -4.83
N PRO A 118 -19.78 -5.72 -3.55
CA PRO A 118 -18.78 -4.81 -2.99
C PRO A 118 -17.32 -5.25 -3.20
N THR A 119 -16.50 -4.28 -3.56
CA THR A 119 -15.05 -4.42 -3.76
C THR A 119 -14.30 -4.01 -2.50
N PHE A 120 -13.75 -4.98 -1.77
CA PHE A 120 -12.76 -4.73 -0.72
C PHE A 120 -11.36 -4.72 -1.34
N ALA A 121 -10.74 -3.53 -1.38
CA ALA A 121 -9.38 -3.32 -1.86
C ALA A 121 -8.68 -2.20 -1.06
N GLY A 122 -7.35 -2.26 -0.93
CA GLY A 122 -6.56 -1.27 -0.19
C GLY A 122 -5.20 -0.95 -0.81
N GLU A 123 -4.52 0.05 -0.25
CA GLU A 123 -3.14 0.42 -0.58
C GLU A 123 -2.39 0.81 0.72
N VAL A 124 -1.20 0.26 0.97
CA VAL A 124 -0.42 0.59 2.18
C VAL A 124 0.18 1.99 2.06
N VAL A 125 -0.22 2.88 2.98
CA VAL A 125 0.23 4.28 3.04
C VAL A 125 1.51 4.42 3.86
N SER A 126 1.59 3.73 5.00
CA SER A 126 2.79 3.71 5.82
C SER A 126 2.91 2.46 6.69
N VAL A 127 4.16 2.13 7.04
CA VAL A 127 4.49 1.19 8.11
C VAL A 127 5.47 1.90 9.05
N THR A 128 5.15 1.94 10.34
CA THR A 128 5.97 2.56 11.38
C THR A 128 6.36 1.51 12.42
N VAL A 129 7.68 1.28 12.53
CA VAL A 129 8.32 0.39 13.51
C VAL A 129 9.45 1.17 14.21
N PRO A 130 9.72 0.96 15.52
CA PRO A 130 10.87 1.56 16.19
C PRO A 130 12.21 1.06 15.62
N GLU A 131 13.15 1.98 15.40
CA GLU A 131 14.48 1.73 14.81
C GLU A 131 15.28 0.63 15.51
N SER A 132 15.13 0.50 16.83
CA SER A 132 15.62 -0.64 17.62
C SER A 132 14.75 -0.85 18.87
N ILE A 133 14.69 -2.10 19.36
CA ILE A 133 13.88 -2.50 20.51
C ILE A 133 14.79 -3.13 21.59
N GLY A 134 14.71 -2.59 22.81
CA GLY A 134 15.53 -2.99 23.96
C GLY A 134 14.95 -4.13 24.82
N PRO A 135 15.66 -4.53 25.90
CA PRO A 135 15.24 -5.60 26.80
C PRO A 135 13.96 -5.25 27.54
N ASP A 136 13.04 -6.22 27.63
CA ASP A 136 11.72 -6.08 28.25
C ASP A 136 10.84 -4.92 27.70
N GLN A 137 11.26 -4.24 26.64
CA GLN A 137 10.58 -3.08 26.09
C GLN A 137 9.23 -3.48 25.47
N VAL A 138 8.17 -2.72 25.78
CA VAL A 138 6.96 -2.70 24.96
C VAL A 138 7.19 -1.76 23.79
N PHE A 139 6.94 -2.25 22.59
CA PHE A 139 7.07 -1.51 21.33
C PHE A 139 5.72 -1.47 20.62
N ASP A 140 5.48 -0.40 19.87
CA ASP A 140 4.28 -0.20 19.06
C ASP A 140 4.65 -0.38 17.58
N VAL A 141 3.80 -1.07 16.82
CA VAL A 141 3.82 -1.08 15.35
C VAL A 141 2.53 -0.45 14.85
N VAL A 142 2.62 0.36 13.80
CA VAL A 142 1.47 0.97 13.13
C VAL A 142 1.56 0.70 11.64
N VAL A 143 0.47 0.22 11.04
CA VAL A 143 0.28 0.10 9.60
C VAL A 143 -0.91 0.97 9.21
N GLU A 144 -0.71 1.90 8.29
CA GLU A 144 -1.75 2.77 7.73
C GLU A 144 -2.11 2.29 6.32
N VAL A 145 -3.39 2.06 6.04
CA VAL A 145 -3.88 1.53 4.76
C VAL A 145 -5.02 2.40 4.24
N LEU A 146 -4.90 2.90 3.02
CA LEU A 146 -5.97 3.59 2.30
C LEU A 146 -7.02 2.57 1.82
N ASN A 147 -8.30 2.84 2.07
CA ASN A 147 -9.39 2.08 1.47
C ASN A 147 -9.58 2.53 0.01
N THR A 148 -9.14 1.69 -0.93
CA THR A 148 -9.25 1.92 -2.39
C THR A 148 -10.44 1.18 -3.02
N GLY A 149 -11.21 0.45 -2.21
CA GLY A 149 -12.45 -0.21 -2.59
C GLY A 149 -13.66 0.73 -2.70
N ASP A 150 -14.84 0.15 -2.87
CA ASP A 150 -16.12 0.88 -3.02
C ASP A 150 -17.05 0.78 -1.80
N ILE A 151 -16.66 -0.01 -0.78
CA ILE A 151 -17.41 -0.27 0.45
C ILE A 151 -16.66 0.26 1.69
N ALA A 152 -17.41 0.75 2.69
CA ALA A 152 -16.84 1.10 3.98
C ALA A 152 -16.41 -0.14 4.78
N TRP A 153 -15.27 -0.03 5.46
CA TRP A 153 -14.73 -1.04 6.37
C TRP A 153 -15.22 -0.76 7.79
N PHE A 154 -15.52 -1.82 8.55
CA PHE A 154 -15.99 -1.70 9.93
C PHE A 154 -15.02 -2.37 10.90
N ARG A 155 -14.94 -1.86 12.13
CA ARG A 155 -14.17 -2.54 13.18
C ARG A 155 -14.87 -3.83 13.61
N ASN A 156 -14.06 -4.84 13.93
CA ASN A 156 -14.48 -6.07 14.59
C ASN A 156 -15.52 -5.81 15.72
N ASN A 157 -16.65 -6.52 15.66
CA ASN A 157 -17.80 -6.41 16.57
C ASN A 157 -18.40 -5.00 16.78
N TYR A 158 -18.10 -4.00 15.93
CA TYR A 158 -18.69 -2.67 16.06
C TYR A 158 -20.13 -2.61 15.52
N CYS A 159 -20.40 -3.30 14.41
CA CYS A 159 -21.73 -3.46 13.81
C CYS A 159 -21.94 -4.91 13.40
N GLU A 160 -22.83 -5.65 14.09
CA GLU A 160 -23.06 -7.10 13.86
C GLU A 160 -23.53 -7.45 12.44
N ASN A 161 -24.04 -6.47 11.69
CA ASN A 161 -24.58 -6.61 10.35
C ASN A 161 -23.64 -6.13 9.23
N GLN A 162 -22.38 -5.78 9.55
CA GLN A 162 -21.40 -5.25 8.61
C GLN A 162 -20.15 -6.14 8.56
N VAL A 163 -19.43 -6.12 7.44
CA VAL A 163 -18.17 -6.88 7.30
C VAL A 163 -17.07 -6.17 8.07
N SER A 164 -16.49 -6.86 9.06
CA SER A 164 -15.33 -6.34 9.79
C SER A 164 -14.04 -6.50 8.98
N VAL A 165 -13.20 -5.47 8.99
CA VAL A 165 -11.84 -5.53 8.45
C VAL A 165 -10.84 -5.49 9.59
N ASN A 166 -9.89 -6.42 9.55
CA ASN A 166 -8.74 -6.53 10.46
C ASN A 166 -7.45 -6.52 9.63
N LEU A 167 -6.30 -6.36 10.29
CA LEU A 167 -5.00 -6.69 9.69
C LEU A 167 -4.60 -8.10 10.16
N GLY A 168 -4.39 -9.02 9.22
CA GLY A 168 -3.99 -10.39 9.54
C GLY A 168 -2.55 -10.69 9.18
N THR A 169 -1.96 -11.70 9.84
CA THR A 169 -0.64 -12.22 9.48
C THR A 169 -0.66 -12.88 8.09
N PHE A 170 0.36 -12.59 7.28
CA PHE A 170 0.44 -13.01 5.87
C PHE A 170 1.80 -13.65 5.55
N ALA A 171 2.04 -13.93 4.26
CA ALA A 171 3.05 -14.84 3.70
C ALA A 171 2.88 -16.33 4.09
N GLU A 172 2.24 -16.59 5.22
CA GLU A 172 1.41 -17.77 5.47
C GLU A 172 0.10 -17.26 6.10
N GLU A 173 -1.04 -17.42 5.40
CA GLU A 173 -2.31 -16.79 5.77
C GLU A 173 -2.78 -17.19 7.18
N GLY A 174 -2.81 -16.23 8.10
CA GLY A 174 -3.28 -16.46 9.46
C GLY A 174 -2.33 -17.29 10.33
N ARG A 175 -1.03 -17.38 9.98
CA ARG A 175 0.01 -17.95 10.87
C ARG A 175 -0.01 -17.30 12.25
N SER A 176 0.36 -18.05 13.29
CA SER A 176 0.59 -17.50 14.63
C SER A 176 1.87 -16.65 14.63
N SER A 177 1.76 -15.35 14.92
CA SER A 177 2.93 -14.49 15.15
C SER A 177 3.33 -14.54 16.62
N ILE A 178 4.63 -14.68 16.90
CA ILE A 178 5.16 -14.62 18.27
C ILE A 178 4.72 -13.34 19.00
N PHE A 179 4.62 -12.21 18.28
CA PHE A 179 4.23 -10.92 18.83
C PHE A 179 2.74 -10.81 19.19
N GLY A 180 1.89 -11.62 18.54
CA GLY A 180 0.46 -11.75 18.85
C GLY A 180 0.14 -12.84 19.87
N SER A 181 1.10 -13.72 20.19
CA SER A 181 0.93 -14.76 21.20
C SER A 181 0.68 -14.18 22.60
N SER A 182 0.00 -14.92 23.47
CA SER A 182 -0.38 -14.47 24.82
C SER A 182 0.77 -14.21 25.80
N GLU A 183 2.03 -14.48 25.40
CA GLU A 183 3.24 -14.17 26.17
C GLU A 183 3.80 -12.78 25.84
N TYR A 184 3.58 -12.30 24.61
CA TYR A 184 4.19 -11.07 24.09
C TYR A 184 3.18 -10.00 23.64
N ALA A 185 1.94 -10.34 23.33
CA ALA A 185 0.91 -9.36 22.97
C ALA A 185 0.55 -8.45 24.14
N VAL A 186 0.47 -7.14 23.90
CA VAL A 186 0.12 -6.13 24.91
C VAL A 186 -1.14 -5.35 24.54
N SER A 187 -1.32 -4.95 23.26
CA SER A 187 -2.54 -4.30 22.78
C SER A 187 -2.73 -4.47 21.26
N GLY A 188 -3.93 -4.19 20.75
CA GLY A 188 -4.28 -4.23 19.32
C GLY A 188 -4.57 -5.62 18.74
N TRP A 189 -3.89 -6.66 19.24
CA TRP A 189 -4.15 -8.04 18.83
C TRP A 189 -5.52 -8.55 19.31
N LEU A 190 -6.30 -9.11 18.38
CA LEU A 190 -7.54 -9.86 18.64
C LEU A 190 -7.26 -11.33 18.96
N ASN A 191 -6.24 -11.88 18.30
CA ASN A 191 -5.62 -13.18 18.54
C ASN A 191 -4.20 -13.13 17.94
N ASP A 192 -3.48 -14.24 17.96
CA ASP A 192 -2.09 -14.34 17.49
C ASP A 192 -1.89 -14.19 15.97
N SER A 193 -2.97 -14.05 15.20
CA SER A 193 -2.98 -13.88 13.74
C SER A 193 -3.80 -12.68 13.24
N ARG A 194 -4.31 -11.82 14.15
CA ARG A 194 -5.24 -10.73 13.84
C ARG A 194 -5.05 -9.50 14.73
N ILE A 195 -5.05 -8.33 14.11
CA ILE A 195 -4.94 -7.00 14.73
C ILE A 195 -6.19 -6.19 14.37
N GLU A 196 -6.79 -5.54 15.37
CA GLU A 196 -8.02 -4.76 15.21
C GLU A 196 -7.76 -3.42 14.49
N MET A 197 -8.69 -2.99 13.64
CA MET A 197 -8.71 -1.63 13.09
C MET A 197 -8.96 -0.61 14.22
N THR A 198 -8.26 0.53 14.23
CA THR A 198 -8.41 1.52 15.32
C THR A 198 -9.73 2.29 15.21
N GLU A 199 -10.02 2.77 14.00
CA GLU A 199 -11.23 3.48 13.62
C GLU A 199 -12.45 2.58 13.76
N ALA A 200 -13.63 3.15 14.03
CA ALA A 200 -14.86 2.37 14.10
C ALA A 200 -15.41 2.01 12.71
N VAL A 201 -15.25 2.93 11.75
CA VAL A 201 -15.63 2.82 10.33
C VAL A 201 -14.60 3.60 9.50
N VAL A 202 -14.23 3.09 8.34
CA VAL A 202 -13.35 3.75 7.35
C VAL A 202 -14.03 3.69 5.98
N TYR A 203 -14.38 4.83 5.39
CA TYR A 203 -15.05 4.87 4.09
C TYR A 203 -14.03 4.72 2.94
N PRO A 204 -14.48 4.47 1.70
CA PRO A 204 -13.63 4.66 0.51
C PRO A 204 -12.96 6.04 0.52
N GLU A 205 -11.70 6.08 0.08
CA GLU A 205 -10.79 7.24 0.12
C GLU A 205 -10.32 7.68 1.54
N ASP A 206 -10.81 7.08 2.63
CA ASP A 206 -10.26 7.27 3.99
C ASP A 206 -9.16 6.23 4.33
N ILE A 207 -8.37 6.50 5.37
CA ILE A 207 -7.28 5.63 5.86
C ILE A 207 -7.72 4.87 7.12
N ALA A 208 -7.40 3.58 7.15
CA ALA A 208 -7.48 2.71 8.33
C ALA A 208 -6.12 2.60 9.04
N THR A 209 -6.14 2.68 10.37
CA THR A 209 -4.97 2.54 11.23
C THR A 209 -5.01 1.20 11.95
N PHE A 210 -4.08 0.30 11.64
CA PHE A 210 -3.89 -0.94 12.38
C PHE A 210 -2.70 -0.79 13.30
N LYS A 211 -2.96 -0.69 14.60
CA LYS A 211 -1.91 -0.54 15.62
C LYS A 211 -1.91 -1.73 16.56
N PHE A 212 -0.73 -2.30 16.80
CA PHE A 212 -0.51 -3.24 17.88
C PHE A 212 0.66 -2.82 18.78
N SER A 213 0.62 -3.32 20.02
CA SER A 213 1.72 -3.21 20.98
C SER A 213 2.12 -4.61 21.40
N SER A 214 3.43 -4.89 21.41
CA SER A 214 3.97 -6.16 21.88
C SER A 214 5.21 -5.94 22.74
N LYS A 215 5.56 -6.94 23.57
CA LYS A 215 6.75 -6.95 24.41
C LYS A 215 7.90 -7.62 23.65
N SER A 216 9.12 -7.09 23.78
CA SER A 216 10.34 -7.75 23.32
C SER A 216 10.54 -9.10 24.01
N ASN A 217 10.89 -10.11 23.20
CA ASN A 217 11.40 -11.41 23.66
C ASN A 217 12.92 -11.42 23.90
N TRP A 218 13.61 -10.33 23.56
CA TRP A 218 15.03 -10.05 23.84
C TRP A 218 16.02 -11.13 23.36
N GLU A 219 16.01 -11.39 22.06
CA GLU A 219 17.13 -11.97 21.31
C GLU A 219 17.83 -10.85 20.49
N ASN A 220 19.15 -10.94 20.23
CA ASN A 220 19.85 -10.04 19.29
C ASN A 220 19.61 -10.53 17.85
N VAL A 221 18.42 -10.28 17.33
CA VAL A 221 17.93 -10.80 16.05
C VAL A 221 17.03 -9.77 15.37
N TRP A 222 16.79 -9.95 14.09
CA TRP A 222 15.67 -9.29 13.42
C TRP A 222 14.57 -10.29 13.08
N TYR A 223 13.34 -9.78 12.94
CA TYR A 223 12.19 -10.48 12.39
C TYR A 223 11.73 -9.75 11.14
N LYS A 224 11.47 -10.49 10.08
CA LYS A 224 10.67 -10.05 8.94
C LYS A 224 9.27 -10.59 9.18
N GLU A 225 8.28 -9.71 9.33
CA GLU A 225 6.88 -10.10 9.49
C GLU A 225 6.05 -9.53 8.34
N TYR A 226 5.20 -10.35 7.76
CA TYR A 226 4.26 -9.95 6.70
C TYR A 226 2.82 -9.89 7.23
N PHE A 227 2.08 -8.87 6.79
CA PHE A 227 0.67 -8.65 7.13
C PHE A 227 -0.13 -8.15 5.92
N ALA A 228 -1.42 -8.49 5.86
CA ALA A 228 -2.35 -7.98 4.85
C ALA A 228 -3.73 -7.70 5.49
N PRO A 229 -4.48 -6.67 5.06
CA PRO A 229 -5.84 -6.46 5.49
C PRO A 229 -6.74 -7.65 5.09
N VAL A 230 -7.74 -7.94 5.91
CA VAL A 230 -8.69 -9.03 5.66
C VAL A 230 -10.10 -8.57 5.98
N ALA A 231 -10.96 -8.60 4.97
CA ALA A 231 -12.40 -8.49 5.12
C ALA A 231 -12.91 -9.87 5.55
N GLU A 232 -13.27 -10.01 6.83
CA GLU A 232 -13.45 -11.32 7.46
C GLU A 232 -14.60 -12.10 6.81
N GLY A 233 -14.29 -13.31 6.34
CA GLY A 233 -15.23 -14.15 5.58
C GLY A 233 -15.42 -13.77 4.10
N VAL A 234 -14.71 -12.74 3.59
CA VAL A 234 -14.81 -12.24 2.20
C VAL A 234 -13.50 -12.44 1.44
N ARG A 235 -12.44 -11.65 1.72
CA ARG A 235 -11.09 -11.82 1.14
C ARG A 235 -10.00 -11.22 2.02
N TRP A 236 -8.79 -11.76 1.88
CA TRP A 236 -7.56 -10.99 2.12
C TRP A 236 -7.41 -9.95 1.01
N MET A 237 -6.89 -8.76 1.33
CA MET A 237 -6.46 -7.74 0.37
C MET A 237 -4.95 -7.88 0.20
N ASP A 238 -4.55 -8.92 -0.51
CA ASP A 238 -3.15 -9.31 -0.78
C ASP A 238 -2.37 -8.25 -1.58
N GLU A 239 -3.06 -7.37 -2.30
CA GLU A 239 -2.53 -6.16 -2.93
C GLU A 239 -2.04 -5.10 -1.92
N ALA A 240 -2.54 -5.13 -0.68
CA ALA A 240 -2.18 -4.22 0.40
C ALA A 240 -1.19 -4.87 1.39
N LEU A 241 -0.18 -5.55 0.86
CA LEU A 241 0.86 -6.23 1.64
C LEU A 241 1.74 -5.24 2.41
N ALA A 242 1.73 -5.33 3.74
CA ALA A 242 2.61 -4.58 4.62
C ALA A 242 3.79 -5.45 5.08
N GLU A 243 5.01 -5.04 4.73
CA GLU A 243 6.24 -5.61 5.28
C GLU A 243 6.64 -4.91 6.57
N VAL A 244 7.00 -5.66 7.61
CA VAL A 244 7.29 -5.13 8.95
C VAL A 244 8.64 -5.67 9.44
N ASP A 245 9.66 -4.82 9.38
CA ASP A 245 11.05 -5.12 9.80
C ASP A 245 11.25 -4.81 11.29
N ILE A 246 11.30 -5.83 12.16
CA ILE A 246 11.36 -5.66 13.62
C ILE A 246 12.78 -6.01 14.12
N LYS A 247 13.54 -4.99 14.56
CA LYS A 247 14.95 -5.11 14.95
C LYS A 247 15.10 -5.14 16.49
N MET A 248 15.50 -6.30 17.03
CA MET A 248 15.70 -6.51 18.47
C MET A 248 17.20 -6.41 18.82
N GLY A 249 17.52 -5.59 19.81
CA GLY A 249 18.91 -5.37 20.24
C GLY A 249 19.75 -4.62 19.20
N ILE A 250 20.99 -5.06 19.00
CA ILE A 250 21.93 -4.50 18.02
C ILE A 250 22.02 -5.48 16.85
N THR A 251 21.54 -5.08 15.68
CA THR A 251 21.43 -5.94 14.48
C THR A 251 22.43 -5.59 13.38
N ASP A 252 23.35 -4.65 13.61
CA ASP A 252 24.25 -4.06 12.59
C ASP A 252 25.13 -5.09 11.85
N ASP A 253 25.48 -6.20 12.51
CA ASP A 253 26.29 -7.30 11.95
C ASP A 253 25.43 -8.43 11.32
N VAL A 254 24.10 -8.39 11.42
CA VAL A 254 23.21 -9.53 11.09
C VAL A 254 22.65 -9.42 9.67
N ASP A 255 23.56 -9.58 8.69
CA ASP A 255 23.28 -9.77 7.26
C ASP A 255 22.26 -8.77 6.67
N ALA A 256 22.67 -7.49 6.65
CA ALA A 256 21.91 -6.32 6.17
C ALA A 256 21.58 -6.31 4.65
N GLY A 257 21.50 -7.48 4.02
CA GLY A 257 20.98 -7.71 2.67
C GLY A 257 20.21 -9.03 2.52
N ILE A 258 19.99 -9.78 3.61
CA ILE A 258 19.08 -10.95 3.62
C ILE A 258 17.64 -10.51 3.97
N MET A 259 17.47 -9.58 4.92
CA MET A 259 16.16 -9.02 5.31
C MET A 259 15.38 -8.48 4.10
N ASP A 260 16.06 -7.74 3.23
CA ASP A 260 15.52 -7.07 2.04
C ASP A 260 15.08 -8.05 0.93
N ILE A 261 15.40 -9.35 1.06
CA ILE A 261 15.09 -10.38 0.04
C ILE A 261 14.24 -11.53 0.57
N VAL A 262 13.99 -11.71 1.87
CA VAL A 262 13.19 -12.84 2.38
C VAL A 262 11.68 -12.56 2.29
N SER A 263 11.01 -13.13 1.29
CA SER A 263 9.56 -12.92 1.04
C SER A 263 8.62 -13.75 1.92
N PHE A 264 9.08 -14.17 3.10
CA PHE A 264 8.32 -14.98 4.05
C PHE A 264 8.64 -14.54 5.47
N SER A 265 7.72 -14.78 6.40
CA SER A 265 7.91 -14.34 7.77
C SER A 265 8.90 -15.24 8.50
N THR A 266 9.96 -14.66 9.06
CA THR A 266 11.10 -15.38 9.61
C THR A 266 11.90 -14.52 10.59
N LYS A 267 12.78 -15.13 11.38
CA LYS A 267 13.79 -14.42 12.18
C LYS A 267 15.21 -14.77 11.75
N SER A 268 16.14 -13.87 11.99
CA SER A 268 17.53 -14.02 11.55
C SER A 268 18.24 -15.24 12.12
N SER A 269 17.83 -15.75 13.29
CA SER A 269 18.38 -16.97 13.90
C SER A 269 17.81 -18.28 13.33
N ASP A 270 16.86 -18.22 12.40
CA ASP A 270 16.39 -19.38 11.62
C ASP A 270 17.08 -19.45 10.24
N LEU A 271 18.04 -18.54 9.99
CA LEU A 271 18.81 -18.39 8.75
C LEU A 271 20.32 -18.63 9.01
N GLU A 272 20.66 -19.70 9.72
CA GLU A 272 22.05 -20.05 10.03
C GLU A 272 22.77 -20.74 8.85
N GLY A 273 23.80 -20.09 8.28
CA GLY A 273 24.77 -20.75 7.40
C GLY A 273 25.28 -19.89 6.24
N GLU A 274 26.02 -20.50 5.32
CA GLU A 274 26.49 -19.83 4.10
C GLU A 274 25.33 -19.67 3.09
N LYS A 275 25.31 -18.54 2.37
CA LYS A 275 24.43 -18.29 1.21
C LYS A 275 24.83 -19.22 0.04
N TRP A 276 23.89 -19.94 -0.54
CA TRP A 276 24.14 -20.74 -1.75
C TRP A 276 22.93 -20.90 -2.66
N ILE A 277 23.19 -21.29 -3.91
CA ILE A 277 22.20 -21.48 -4.97
C ILE A 277 22.14 -22.96 -5.35
N HIS A 278 20.95 -23.50 -5.46
CA HIS A 278 20.66 -24.79 -6.12
C HIS A 278 19.96 -24.53 -7.46
N ALA A 279 20.25 -25.33 -8.47
CA ALA A 279 19.63 -25.24 -9.80
C ALA A 279 19.32 -26.65 -10.31
N ASP A 280 18.03 -27.01 -10.28
CA ASP A 280 17.53 -28.31 -10.72
C ASP A 280 17.23 -28.28 -12.23
N LEU A 281 18.03 -28.99 -13.03
CA LEU A 281 17.88 -29.03 -14.47
C LEU A 281 16.75 -29.94 -14.97
N SER A 282 16.13 -30.76 -14.10
CA SER A 282 14.98 -31.60 -14.42
C SER A 282 13.68 -30.83 -14.27
N ASP A 283 13.48 -30.14 -13.14
CA ASP A 283 12.28 -29.33 -12.88
C ASP A 283 12.40 -27.88 -13.39
N GLN A 284 13.60 -27.47 -13.85
CA GLN A 284 13.91 -26.12 -14.36
C GLN A 284 13.69 -25.02 -13.30
N GLU A 285 14.07 -25.32 -12.06
CA GLU A 285 13.88 -24.47 -10.90
C GLU A 285 15.22 -24.06 -10.27
N MET A 286 15.34 -22.81 -9.84
CA MET A 286 16.48 -22.28 -9.09
C MET A 286 16.03 -21.91 -7.68
N GLN A 287 16.70 -22.47 -6.68
CA GLN A 287 16.39 -22.29 -5.27
C GLN A 287 17.54 -21.56 -4.58
N LEU A 288 17.20 -20.61 -3.69
CA LEU A 288 18.18 -19.86 -2.91
C LEU A 288 18.14 -20.33 -1.46
N TYR A 289 19.30 -20.57 -0.86
CA TYR A 289 19.42 -21.16 0.47
C TYR A 289 20.36 -20.37 1.38
N VAL A 290 19.98 -20.22 2.65
CA VAL A 290 20.88 -19.82 3.73
C VAL A 290 21.05 -21.03 4.65
N GLY A 291 22.22 -21.66 4.60
CA GLY A 291 22.44 -22.94 5.28
C GLY A 291 21.53 -24.04 4.72
N GLU A 292 20.57 -24.50 5.53
CA GLU A 292 19.53 -25.48 5.13
C GLU A 292 18.18 -24.82 4.80
N THR A 293 17.97 -23.55 5.16
CA THR A 293 16.70 -22.82 4.95
C THR A 293 16.61 -22.29 3.53
N MET A 294 15.63 -22.78 2.75
CA MET A 294 15.29 -22.22 1.44
C MET A 294 14.57 -20.89 1.62
N ILE A 295 15.07 -19.83 0.99
CA ILE A 295 14.48 -18.48 1.03
C ILE A 295 13.71 -18.10 -0.23
N TRP A 296 13.99 -18.76 -1.36
CA TRP A 296 13.28 -18.60 -2.63
C TRP A 296 13.30 -19.89 -3.44
N SER A 297 12.25 -20.06 -4.25
CA SER A 297 12.15 -20.97 -5.39
C SER A 297 11.71 -20.13 -6.59
N LEU A 298 12.46 -20.18 -7.70
CA LEU A 298 12.34 -19.28 -8.85
C LEU A 298 12.45 -20.08 -10.17
N PRO A 299 11.61 -19.82 -11.19
CA PRO A 299 11.67 -20.56 -12.44
C PRO A 299 12.86 -20.11 -13.31
N MET A 300 13.49 -21.06 -14.01
CA MET A 300 14.66 -20.81 -14.87
C MET A 300 14.55 -21.50 -16.24
N SER A 301 15.55 -21.31 -17.10
CA SER A 301 15.70 -22.04 -18.36
C SER A 301 17.17 -22.37 -18.62
N SER A 302 17.50 -23.65 -18.73
CA SER A 302 18.88 -24.13 -18.87
C SER A 302 19.29 -24.40 -20.32
N GLY A 303 20.52 -24.88 -20.51
CA GLY A 303 21.08 -25.23 -21.83
C GLY A 303 20.35 -26.36 -22.53
N ALA A 304 20.11 -26.23 -23.83
CA ALA A 304 19.50 -27.24 -24.68
C ALA A 304 20.34 -28.54 -24.73
N TRP A 305 19.76 -29.65 -25.18
CA TRP A 305 20.40 -30.97 -25.15
C TRP A 305 21.72 -31.07 -25.94
N ASP A 306 21.92 -30.22 -26.95
CA ASP A 306 23.11 -30.11 -27.79
C ASP A 306 24.15 -29.10 -27.24
N THR A 307 23.70 -28.20 -26.37
CA THR A 307 24.49 -27.15 -25.69
C THR A 307 24.14 -27.11 -24.20
N PRO A 308 24.30 -28.22 -23.46
CA PRO A 308 23.74 -28.39 -22.12
C PRO A 308 24.45 -27.55 -21.06
N THR A 309 23.69 -27.09 -20.07
CA THR A 309 24.28 -26.57 -18.82
C THR A 309 25.01 -27.71 -18.11
N PRO A 310 26.28 -27.53 -17.71
CA PRO A 310 27.03 -28.59 -17.05
C PRO A 310 26.62 -28.73 -15.58
N THR A 311 26.46 -29.96 -15.11
CA THR A 311 26.14 -30.29 -13.71
C THR A 311 27.38 -30.35 -12.82
N GLY A 312 27.18 -30.17 -11.51
CA GLY A 312 28.21 -30.21 -10.48
C GLY A 312 28.22 -28.96 -9.59
N THR A 313 29.21 -28.89 -8.70
CA THR A 313 29.42 -27.73 -7.82
C THR A 313 30.33 -26.69 -8.48
N TYR A 314 29.83 -25.46 -8.55
CA TYR A 314 30.49 -24.27 -9.07
C TYR A 314 30.47 -23.15 -8.03
N TYR A 315 31.10 -22.02 -8.36
CA TYR A 315 31.08 -20.79 -7.57
C TYR A 315 30.91 -19.60 -8.51
N ILE A 316 30.24 -18.54 -8.08
CA ILE A 316 30.10 -17.31 -8.88
C ILE A 316 31.48 -16.64 -9.01
N LEU A 317 32.02 -16.61 -10.24
CA LEU A 317 33.38 -16.15 -10.54
C LEU A 317 33.45 -14.64 -10.82
N ASN A 318 32.36 -14.05 -11.29
CA ASN A 318 32.24 -12.64 -11.63
C ASN A 318 30.76 -12.23 -11.71
N LYS A 319 30.47 -10.99 -11.29
CA LYS A 319 29.16 -10.33 -11.45
C LYS A 319 29.29 -9.13 -12.39
N GLN A 320 28.30 -8.90 -13.24
CA GLN A 320 28.18 -7.71 -14.09
C GLN A 320 26.71 -7.30 -14.21
N GLU A 321 26.37 -6.03 -13.95
CA GLU A 321 25.02 -5.49 -14.17
C GLU A 321 24.52 -5.75 -15.60
N LEU A 322 25.43 -5.65 -16.57
CA LEU A 322 25.18 -5.94 -17.97
C LEU A 322 26.42 -6.54 -18.63
N ARG A 323 26.26 -7.70 -19.27
CA ARG A 323 27.28 -8.34 -20.12
C ARG A 323 26.83 -8.32 -21.58
N ILE A 324 27.79 -8.10 -22.49
CA ILE A 324 27.57 -8.19 -23.93
C ILE A 324 28.29 -9.43 -24.48
N GLY A 325 27.59 -10.25 -25.26
CA GLY A 325 28.11 -11.46 -25.89
C GLY A 325 29.15 -11.15 -26.96
N GLY A 326 30.31 -11.83 -26.91
CA GLY A 326 31.42 -11.59 -27.85
C GLY A 326 31.19 -12.13 -29.27
N ALA A 327 30.32 -13.13 -29.43
CA ALA A 327 29.87 -13.61 -30.73
C ALA A 327 28.78 -12.69 -31.32
N TRP A 328 28.57 -12.75 -32.63
CA TRP A 328 27.46 -12.08 -33.30
C TRP A 328 26.28 -13.07 -33.47
N PRO A 329 25.01 -12.67 -33.23
CA PRO A 329 24.59 -11.36 -32.74
C PRO A 329 24.98 -11.11 -31.27
N HIS A 330 25.32 -9.86 -30.96
CA HIS A 330 25.80 -9.48 -29.64
C HIS A 330 24.64 -9.40 -28.64
N TYR A 331 24.37 -10.50 -27.94
CA TYR A 331 23.35 -10.57 -26.89
C TYR A 331 23.72 -9.72 -25.67
N TYR A 332 22.74 -8.96 -25.19
CA TYR A 332 22.80 -8.17 -23.96
C TYR A 332 22.16 -9.01 -22.85
N MET A 333 22.93 -9.25 -21.78
CA MET A 333 22.57 -10.14 -20.67
C MET A 333 22.67 -9.34 -19.36
N PRO A 334 21.55 -8.82 -18.83
CA PRO A 334 21.52 -8.18 -17.52
C PRO A 334 21.81 -9.18 -16.39
N ASN A 335 22.21 -8.65 -15.22
CA ASN A 335 22.37 -9.43 -13.98
C ASN A 335 23.27 -10.66 -14.14
N TRP A 336 24.33 -10.52 -14.91
CA TRP A 336 25.22 -11.62 -15.28
C TRP A 336 26.04 -12.11 -14.08
N MET A 337 26.00 -13.42 -13.83
CA MET A 337 26.74 -14.13 -12.78
C MET A 337 27.48 -15.31 -13.42
N GLY A 338 28.74 -15.11 -13.83
CA GLY A 338 29.50 -16.14 -14.56
C GLY A 338 30.03 -17.24 -13.63
N PHE A 339 29.70 -18.51 -13.89
CA PHE A 339 30.09 -19.65 -13.04
C PHE A 339 31.11 -20.62 -13.69
N THR A 340 31.46 -20.43 -14.97
CA THR A 340 32.59 -21.14 -15.61
C THR A 340 33.53 -20.19 -16.35
N SER A 341 34.80 -20.62 -16.49
CA SER A 341 35.82 -19.91 -17.28
C SER A 341 35.58 -19.96 -18.80
N VAL A 342 34.72 -20.88 -19.27
CA VAL A 342 34.38 -21.04 -20.70
C VAL A 342 33.17 -20.20 -21.14
N GLY A 343 32.52 -19.49 -20.21
CA GLY A 343 31.50 -18.50 -20.54
C GLY A 343 30.05 -18.89 -20.25
N HIS A 344 29.80 -19.90 -19.41
CA HIS A 344 28.47 -20.09 -18.82
C HIS A 344 28.24 -19.15 -17.62
N GLY A 345 27.02 -18.64 -17.48
CA GLY A 345 26.58 -17.80 -16.36
C GLY A 345 25.07 -17.93 -16.10
N LEU A 346 24.64 -17.45 -14.95
CA LEU A 346 23.24 -17.08 -14.69
C LEU A 346 23.01 -15.67 -15.24
N HIS A 347 21.85 -15.38 -15.82
CA HIS A 347 21.49 -14.02 -16.26
C HIS A 347 19.98 -13.86 -16.52
N ALA A 348 19.50 -12.62 -16.53
CA ALA A 348 18.15 -12.27 -16.99
C ALA A 348 17.97 -12.59 -18.49
N LEU A 349 16.73 -12.72 -18.96
CA LEU A 349 16.43 -12.99 -20.37
C LEU A 349 17.22 -12.06 -21.32
N PRO A 350 17.90 -12.58 -22.36
CA PRO A 350 18.78 -11.78 -23.21
C PRO A 350 18.02 -11.04 -24.32
N TYR A 351 18.52 -9.86 -24.71
CA TYR A 351 17.98 -9.03 -25.80
C TYR A 351 19.09 -8.53 -26.74
N LEU A 352 18.76 -7.80 -27.82
CA LEU A 352 19.75 -7.18 -28.72
C LEU A 352 19.65 -5.65 -28.69
N ALA A 353 20.77 -4.96 -28.97
CA ALA A 353 20.84 -3.48 -28.96
C ALA A 353 19.79 -2.75 -29.83
N ASN A 354 19.27 -3.41 -30.86
CA ASN A 354 18.47 -2.79 -31.92
C ASN A 354 17.01 -3.27 -31.98
N ASP A 355 16.64 -4.31 -31.22
CA ASP A 355 15.27 -4.87 -31.25
C ASP A 355 14.34 -4.25 -30.21
N GLY A 356 14.86 -3.38 -29.33
CA GLY A 356 14.11 -2.67 -28.30
C GLY A 356 13.47 -3.60 -27.27
N GLY A 357 13.91 -4.85 -27.17
CA GLY A 357 13.27 -5.87 -26.35
C GLY A 357 12.24 -6.74 -27.10
N ALA A 358 12.19 -6.75 -28.43
CA ALA A 358 11.31 -7.69 -29.14
C ALA A 358 11.59 -9.17 -28.78
N PHE A 359 12.82 -9.47 -28.33
CA PHE A 359 13.22 -10.78 -27.81
C PHE A 359 12.51 -11.19 -26.49
N TRP A 360 11.94 -10.25 -25.72
CA TRP A 360 11.29 -10.56 -24.43
C TRP A 360 10.09 -11.52 -24.61
N TYR A 361 9.28 -11.35 -25.66
CA TYR A 361 8.08 -12.18 -25.87
C TYR A 361 8.42 -13.65 -26.14
N GLU A 362 9.41 -13.92 -26.99
CA GLU A 362 9.90 -15.29 -27.23
C GLU A 362 10.63 -15.85 -25.99
N ALA A 363 11.29 -15.00 -25.19
CA ALA A 363 12.06 -15.44 -24.04
C ALA A 363 11.20 -15.76 -22.79
N LEU A 364 9.99 -15.19 -22.67
CA LEU A 364 9.03 -15.53 -21.61
C LEU A 364 8.45 -16.94 -21.77
N GLU A 365 8.07 -17.33 -23.00
CA GLU A 365 7.55 -18.68 -23.32
C GLU A 365 8.60 -19.79 -23.13
N HIS A 366 9.86 -19.42 -22.93
CA HIS A 366 10.99 -20.33 -22.79
C HIS A 366 11.43 -20.63 -21.35
N ILE A 367 10.92 -19.88 -20.35
CA ILE A 367 11.14 -20.23 -18.93
C ILE A 367 10.43 -21.56 -18.63
N GLY A 368 11.09 -22.44 -17.87
CA GLY A 368 10.68 -23.84 -17.69
C GLY A 368 11.08 -24.78 -18.83
N THR A 369 11.81 -24.31 -19.87
CA THR A 369 12.25 -25.16 -21.00
C THR A 369 13.75 -25.01 -21.29
N PRO A 370 14.53 -26.11 -21.44
CA PRO A 370 15.95 -26.04 -21.80
C PRO A 370 16.19 -25.55 -23.25
N VAL A 371 16.56 -24.27 -23.43
CA VAL A 371 16.76 -23.62 -24.75
C VAL A 371 18.00 -22.69 -24.82
N SER A 372 18.82 -22.66 -23.77
CA SER A 372 20.03 -21.84 -23.69
C SER A 372 21.22 -22.51 -24.38
N HIS A 373 22.33 -21.77 -24.55
CA HIS A 373 23.64 -22.31 -24.95
C HIS A 373 24.53 -22.52 -23.71
N GLY A 374 24.08 -23.38 -22.77
CA GLY A 374 24.80 -23.73 -21.55
C GLY A 374 24.66 -22.78 -20.36
N CYS A 375 24.30 -21.50 -20.58
CA CYS A 375 23.91 -20.56 -19.51
C CYS A 375 22.58 -20.96 -18.85
N ILE A 376 22.27 -20.35 -17.70
CA ILE A 376 20.95 -20.40 -17.08
C ILE A 376 20.29 -19.03 -17.24
N ARG A 377 19.10 -19.01 -17.83
CA ARG A 377 18.24 -17.84 -18.04
C ARG A 377 17.21 -17.75 -16.91
N GLN A 378 16.85 -16.52 -16.54
CA GLN A 378 15.90 -16.20 -15.47
C GLN A 378 14.95 -15.10 -15.95
N LEU A 379 13.75 -14.99 -15.35
CA LEU A 379 12.91 -13.80 -15.49
C LEU A 379 13.68 -12.55 -14.99
N PRO A 380 13.42 -11.34 -15.51
CA PRO A 380 14.18 -10.13 -15.13
C PRO A 380 14.17 -9.90 -13.61
N ASP A 381 12.98 -9.79 -13.04
CA ASP A 381 12.68 -9.54 -11.62
C ASP A 381 13.25 -10.64 -10.71
N ASP A 382 13.41 -11.87 -11.21
CA ASP A 382 13.98 -13.00 -10.45
C ASP A 382 15.51 -13.01 -10.54
N SER A 383 16.07 -12.63 -11.68
CA SER A 383 17.50 -12.43 -11.83
C SER A 383 17.99 -11.29 -10.94
N GLU A 384 17.18 -10.25 -10.71
CA GLU A 384 17.48 -9.20 -9.72
C GLU A 384 17.58 -9.77 -8.30
N LYS A 385 16.63 -10.62 -7.86
CA LYS A 385 16.70 -11.32 -6.55
C LYS A 385 17.98 -12.15 -6.41
N VAL A 386 18.30 -12.99 -7.40
CA VAL A 386 19.51 -13.85 -7.37
C VAL A 386 20.80 -13.03 -7.46
N PHE A 387 20.79 -11.92 -8.20
CA PHE A 387 21.92 -10.99 -8.26
C PHE A 387 22.10 -10.18 -6.98
N ALA A 388 21.03 -9.85 -6.24
CA ALA A 388 21.13 -9.22 -4.92
C ALA A 388 21.68 -10.21 -3.88
N PHE A 389 21.11 -11.43 -3.84
CA PHE A 389 21.47 -12.51 -2.91
C PHE A 389 22.93 -12.99 -3.03
N SER A 390 23.46 -13.08 -4.25
CA SER A 390 24.75 -13.74 -4.51
C SER A 390 25.95 -12.80 -4.54
N GLU A 391 27.11 -13.32 -4.15
CA GLU A 391 28.38 -12.62 -4.08
C GLU A 391 29.44 -13.37 -4.92
N VAL A 392 30.57 -12.73 -5.24
CA VAL A 392 31.66 -13.44 -5.92
C VAL A 392 32.30 -14.42 -4.93
N GLY A 393 32.08 -15.72 -5.16
CA GLY A 393 32.38 -16.79 -4.21
C GLY A 393 31.16 -17.56 -3.70
N THR A 394 29.92 -17.11 -3.95
CA THR A 394 28.71 -17.88 -3.60
C THR A 394 28.73 -19.25 -4.30
N LYS A 395 28.47 -20.31 -3.53
CA LYS A 395 28.36 -21.71 -3.99
C LYS A 395 27.12 -21.87 -4.89
N LEU A 396 27.29 -22.52 -6.03
CA LEU A 396 26.23 -22.89 -6.96
C LEU A 396 26.26 -24.41 -7.20
N VAL A 397 25.18 -25.10 -6.91
CA VAL A 397 25.03 -26.55 -7.14
C VAL A 397 24.05 -26.74 -8.30
N ILE A 398 24.47 -27.46 -9.34
CA ILE A 398 23.65 -27.71 -10.54
C ILE A 398 23.44 -29.23 -10.69
N GLU A 399 22.21 -29.69 -10.54
CA GLU A 399 21.85 -31.12 -10.50
C GLU A 399 20.71 -31.47 -11.48
N LYS A 400 20.35 -32.75 -11.58
CA LYS A 400 19.38 -33.28 -12.56
C LYS A 400 18.84 -34.65 -12.15
#